data_AF-A0A2E4VE38-F1
#
_entry.id   AF-A0A2E4VE38-F1
#
_cell.length_a   1.000
_cell.length_b   1.000
_cell.length_c   1.000
_cell.angle_alpha   90.00
_cell.angle_beta   90.00
_cell.angle_gamma   90.00
#
_symmetry.space_group_name_H-M   'P 1'
#
loop_
_entity.id
_entity.type
_entity.pdbx_description
1 polymer ?
#
loop_
_entity_poly.entity_id
_entity_poly.type
_entity_poly.pdbx_seq_one_letter_code
_entity_poly.pdbx_strand_id
1 'polypeptide(L)'
;MAQIVGEAVGKLMGALQNDRSEIARLNIATAVSSIGKSSVSGLEDIVKFSGDWWLKANAIDALGDIGELESDSILLLVECLSDEST
;
A
#
# COMPACT_ATOMS: atom_id res chain seq x y z
N MET A 1 -16.47 -1.04 15.53
CA MET A 1 -15.91 -1.89 14.45
C MET A 1 -14.87 -1.13 13.63
N ALA A 2 -15.14 0.11 13.19
CA ALA A 2 -14.17 0.97 12.49
C ALA A 2 -12.81 1.15 13.21
N GLN A 3 -12.80 1.29 14.54
CA GLN A 3 -11.56 1.46 15.31
C GLN A 3 -10.69 0.19 15.34
N ILE A 4 -11.29 -1.00 15.33
CA ILE A 4 -10.56 -2.28 15.28
C ILE A 4 -9.93 -2.47 13.89
N VAL A 5 -10.66 -2.10 12.83
CA VAL A 5 -10.15 -2.13 11.45
C VAL A 5 -8.98 -1.16 11.29
N GLY A 6 -9.08 0.07 11.81
CA GLY A 6 -7.98 1.04 11.76
C GLY A 6 -6.72 0.57 12.50
N GLU A 7 -6.87 -0.03 13.68
CA GLU A 7 -5.72 -0.57 14.42
C GLU A 7 -5.08 -1.76 13.69
N ALA A 8 -5.88 -2.65 13.11
CA ALA A 8 -5.40 -3.78 12.34
C ALA A 8 -4.65 -3.34 11.07
N VAL A 9 -5.20 -2.38 10.32
CA VAL A 9 -4.54 -1.78 9.15
C VAL A 9 -3.23 -1.13 9.56
N GLY A 10 -3.20 -0.34 10.63
CA GLY A 10 -1.97 0.29 11.11
C GLY A 10 -0.86 -0.72 11.45
N LYS A 11 -1.20 -1.83 12.10
CA LYS A 11 -0.24 -2.91 12.38
C LYS A 11 0.27 -3.58 11.12
N LEU A 12 -0.60 -3.84 10.14
CA LEU A 12 -0.20 -4.41 8.85
C LEU A 12 0.69 -3.45 8.06
N MET A 13 0.39 -2.14 8.04
CA MET A 13 1.24 -1.14 7.39
C MET A 13 2.62 -1.04 8.04
N GLY A 14 2.69 -1.12 9.37
CA GLY A 14 3.94 -1.18 10.09
C GLY A 14 4.75 -2.44 9.75
N ALA A 15 4.09 -3.59 9.67
CA ALA A 15 4.75 -4.85 9.28
C ALA A 15 5.23 -4.81 7.82
N LEU A 16 4.43 -4.27 6.90
CA LEU A 16 4.78 -4.12 5.49
C LEU A 16 6.08 -3.31 5.31
N GLN A 17 6.23 -2.23 6.07
CA GLN A 17 7.40 -1.34 6.01
C GLN A 17 8.67 -1.92 6.65
N ASN A 18 8.54 -2.78 7.67
CA ASN A 18 9.68 -3.16 8.53
C ASN A 18 10.08 -4.64 8.42
N ASP A 19 9.23 -5.51 7.85
CA ASP A 19 9.56 -6.91 7.70
C ASP A 19 10.68 -7.10 6.66
N ARG A 20 11.65 -7.95 6.98
CA ARG A 20 12.81 -8.21 6.11
C ARG A 20 12.54 -9.31 5.09
N SER A 21 11.52 -10.14 5.30
CA SER A 21 11.14 -11.22 4.39
C SER A 21 10.28 -10.69 3.26
N GLU A 22 10.76 -10.85 2.02
CA GLU A 22 10.01 -10.51 0.81
C GLU A 22 8.67 -11.24 0.74
N ILE A 23 8.64 -12.52 1.13
CA ILE A 23 7.42 -13.34 1.17
C ILE A 23 6.44 -12.79 2.21
N ALA A 24 6.92 -12.40 3.39
CA ALA A 24 6.05 -11.82 4.40
C ALA A 24 5.45 -10.49 3.93
N ARG A 25 6.27 -9.61 3.33
CA ARG A 25 5.80 -8.34 2.76
C ARG A 25 4.75 -8.54 1.66
N LEU A 26 4.95 -9.50 0.75
CA LEU A 26 3.95 -9.86 -0.27
C LEU A 26 2.63 -10.31 0.36
N ASN A 27 2.67 -11.22 1.33
CA ASN A 27 1.47 -11.68 2.03
C ASN A 27 0.75 -10.55 2.75
N ILE A 28 1.51 -9.62 3.35
CA ILE A 28 0.94 -8.44 4.00
C ILE A 28 0.29 -7.51 2.96
N ALA A 29 0.94 -7.26 1.82
CA ALA A 29 0.40 -6.47 0.72
C ALA A 29 -0.93 -7.05 0.21
N THR A 30 -1.00 -8.38 0.01
CA THR A 30 -2.24 -9.07 -0.36
C THR A 30 -3.33 -8.92 0.72
N ALA A 31 -2.96 -9.02 2.00
CA ALA A 31 -3.90 -8.87 3.10
C ALA A 31 -4.47 -7.45 3.18
N VAL A 32 -3.64 -6.41 3.02
CA VAL A 32 -4.12 -5.02 3.04
C VAL A 32 -4.95 -4.68 1.81
N SER A 33 -4.62 -5.22 0.63
CA SER A 33 -5.47 -5.14 -0.56
C SER A 33 -6.85 -5.78 -0.32
N SER A 34 -6.87 -6.96 0.30
CA SER A 34 -8.13 -7.66 0.64
C SER A 34 -8.99 -6.93 1.67
N ILE A 35 -8.39 -6.10 2.54
CA ILE A 35 -9.13 -5.21 3.46
C ILE A 35 -9.83 -4.08 2.69
N GLY A 36 -9.30 -3.68 1.52
CA GLY A 36 -9.93 -2.71 0.63
C GLY A 36 -9.71 -1.26 1.06
N LYS A 37 -10.74 -0.43 0.88
CA LYS A 37 -10.67 1.04 1.00
C LYS A 37 -10.04 1.57 2.29
N SER A 38 -10.16 0.84 3.41
CA SER A 38 -9.53 1.25 4.68
C SER A 38 -8.00 1.23 4.64
N SER A 39 -7.38 0.54 3.69
CA SER A 39 -5.92 0.47 3.52
C SER A 39 -5.36 1.58 2.62
N VAL A 40 -6.19 2.23 1.81
CA VAL A 40 -5.76 3.13 0.72
C VAL A 40 -4.83 4.23 1.22
N SER A 41 -5.20 4.96 2.28
CA SER A 41 -4.37 6.04 2.80
C SER A 41 -2.98 5.56 3.25
N GLY A 42 -2.88 4.39 3.87
CA GLY A 42 -1.59 3.85 4.31
C GLY A 42 -0.72 3.38 3.14
N LEU A 43 -1.33 2.83 2.09
CA LEU A 43 -0.64 2.46 0.86
C LEU A 43 -0.14 3.70 0.10
N GLU A 44 -0.95 4.76 0.01
CA GLU A 44 -0.52 6.02 -0.60
C GLU A 44 0.66 6.66 0.12
N ASP A 45 0.68 6.62 1.45
CA ASP A 45 1.81 7.11 2.24
C ASP A 45 3.10 6.35 1.91
N ILE A 46 3.00 5.03 1.74
CA ILE A 46 4.14 4.21 1.31
C ILE A 46 4.62 4.64 -0.07
N VAL A 47 3.71 4.83 -1.04
CA VAL A 47 4.05 5.27 -2.40
C VAL A 47 4.77 6.62 -2.38
N LYS A 48 4.28 7.57 -1.58
CA LYS A 48 4.79 8.96 -1.54
C LYS A 48 6.12 9.09 -0.79
N PHE A 49 6.33 8.30 0.27
CA PHE A 49 7.39 8.58 1.25
C PHE A 49 8.43 7.46 1.39
N SER A 50 8.17 6.26 0.87
CA SER A 50 9.16 5.18 0.93
C SER A 50 10.33 5.44 -0.02
N GLY A 51 11.55 5.29 0.49
CA GLY A 51 12.77 5.20 -0.34
C GLY A 51 13.06 3.79 -0.86
N ASP A 52 12.28 2.79 -0.45
CA ASP A 52 12.41 1.40 -0.90
C ASP A 52 11.51 1.17 -2.13
N TRP A 53 12.14 0.97 -3.29
CA TRP A 53 11.47 0.73 -4.57
C TRP A 53 10.56 -0.50 -4.53
N TRP A 54 11.01 -1.58 -3.86
CA TRP A 54 10.25 -2.82 -3.77
C TRP A 54 8.96 -2.59 -2.99
N LEU A 55 9.07 -1.82 -1.90
CA LEU A 55 7.93 -1.49 -1.05
C LEU A 55 6.93 -0.59 -1.79
N LYS A 56 7.40 0.38 -2.59
CA LYS A 56 6.55 1.20 -3.45
C LYS A 56 5.79 0.36 -4.49
N ALA A 57 6.49 -0.54 -5.19
CA ALA A 57 5.88 -1.42 -6.19
C ALA A 57 4.76 -2.29 -5.59
N ASN A 58 5.00 -2.88 -4.41
CA ASN A 58 3.97 -3.66 -3.71
C ASN A 58 2.77 -2.82 -3.27
N ALA A 59 2.99 -1.57 -2.86
CA ALA A 59 1.91 -0.67 -2.50
C ALA A 59 1.06 -0.26 -3.73
N ILE A 60 1.70 -0.03 -4.87
CA ILE A 60 1.04 0.26 -6.15
C ILE A 60 0.21 -0.93 -6.62
N ASP A 61 0.78 -2.15 -6.59
CA ASP A 61 0.05 -3.38 -6.92
C ASP A 61 -1.18 -3.54 -6.03
N ALA A 62 -1.03 -3.36 -4.72
CA ALA A 62 -2.14 -3.44 -3.77
C ALA A 62 -3.22 -2.37 -4.04
N LEU A 63 -2.84 -1.13 -4.39
CA LEU A 63 -3.78 -0.09 -4.79
C LEU A 63 -4.53 -0.46 -6.07
N GLY A 64 -3.83 -1.03 -7.06
CA GLY A 64 -4.42 -1.55 -8.29
C GLY A 64 -5.44 -2.66 -8.04
N ASP A 65 -5.13 -3.60 -7.14
CA ASP A 65 -6.02 -4.69 -6.74
C ASP A 65 -7.28 -4.21 -6.00
N ILE A 66 -7.17 -3.13 -5.21
CA ILE A 66 -8.34 -2.52 -4.55
C ILE A 66 -9.30 -1.94 -5.58
N GLY A 67 -8.78 -1.34 -6.65
CA GLY A 67 -9.54 -0.90 -7.84
C GLY A 67 -10.37 0.37 -7.64
N GLU A 68 -11.34 0.36 -6.72
CA GLU A 68 -12.21 1.53 -6.44
C GLU A 68 -11.44 2.60 -5.65
N LEU A 69 -10.63 3.37 -6.38
CA LEU A 69 -9.81 4.46 -5.89
C LEU A 69 -10.43 5.82 -6.22
N GLU A 70 -10.12 6.82 -5.38
CA GLU A 70 -10.50 8.21 -5.62
C GLU A 70 -9.60 8.84 -6.70
N SER A 71 -10.04 9.95 -7.29
CA SER A 71 -9.30 10.64 -8.36
C SER A 71 -7.86 10.98 -7.98
N ASP A 72 -7.62 11.41 -6.75
CA ASP A 72 -6.28 11.78 -6.26
C ASP A 72 -5.36 10.56 -6.19
N SER A 73 -5.87 9.40 -5.78
CA SER A 73 -5.14 8.15 -5.77
C SER A 73 -4.82 7.68 -7.20
N ILE A 74 -5.75 7.86 -8.14
CA ILE A 74 -5.51 7.53 -9.56
C ILE A 74 -4.42 8.44 -10.15
N LEU A 75 -4.46 9.74 -9.85
CA LEU A 75 -3.41 10.68 -10.27
C LEU A 75 -2.05 10.29 -9.72
N LEU A 76 -1.97 9.90 -8.44
CA LEU A 76 -0.74 9.38 -7.84
C LEU A 76 -0.18 8.19 -8.61
N LEU A 77 -1.03 7.22 -8.98
CA LEU A 77 -0.60 6.05 -9.76
C LEU A 77 -0.10 6.45 -11.16
N VAL A 78 -0.74 7.42 -11.81
CA VAL A 78 -0.29 7.95 -13.11
C VAL A 78 1.07 8.64 -12.99
N GLU A 79 1.30 9.40 -11.93
CA GLU A 79 2.60 10.04 -11.65
C GLU A 79 3.71 8.98 -11.47
N CYS A 80 3.41 7.87 -10.80
CA CYS A 80 4.36 6.76 -10.63
C CYS A 80 4.81 6.12 -11.96
N LEU A 81 4.01 6.19 -13.03
CA LEU A 81 4.43 5.66 -14.34
C LEU A 81 5.63 6.41 -14.94
N SER A 82 5.92 7.61 -14.45
CA SER A 82 7.07 8.41 -14.86
C SER A 82 8.23 8.34 -13.86
N ASP A 83 8.08 7.61 -12.75
CA ASP A 83 9.11 7.46 -11.72
C ASP A 83 9.94 6.20 -12.00
N GLU A 84 11.19 6.41 -12.44
CA GLU A 84 12.17 5.35 -12.74
C GLU A 84 12.57 4.50 -11.53
N SER A 85 12.24 4.94 -10.31
CA SER A 85 12.52 4.22 -9.06
C SER A 85 11.35 3.36 -8.59
N THR A 86 10.38 3.11 -9.46
CA THR A 86 9.18 2.31 -9.21
C THR A 86 9.11 1.11 -10.14
#